data_AF-A0A956UQB3-F1
#
_entry.id   AF-A0A956UQB3-F1
#
_cell.length_a   1.000
_cell.length_b   1.000
_cell.length_c   1.000
_cell.angle_alpha   90.00
_cell.angle_beta   90.00
_cell.angle_gamma   90.00
#
_symmetry.space_group_name_H-M   'P 1'
#
loop_
_entity.id
_entity.type
_entity.pdbx_description
1 polymer ?
#
loop_
_entity_poly.entity_id
_entity_poly.type
_entity_poly.pdbx_seq_one_letter_code
_entity_poly.pdbx_strand_id
1 'polypeptide(L)'
;MLGFRRKPRITDALYGNLMTSFGRTVDLDPFVSGPAAALAGRVADEQPLLVSEIDRALYEGSCIYHLRLLAGAWVMADEGNVPRATAEVFEEAIAWRFGPLARGGGRLPHRLSELARGEFERQGLHPHEGHQ
;
A
#
# COMPACT_ATOMS: atom_id res chain seq x y z
N MET A 1 -21.22 -11.52 -16.88
CA MET A 1 -21.66 -10.21 -16.36
C MET A 1 -20.60 -9.73 -15.38
N LEU A 2 -19.75 -8.77 -15.78
CA LEU A 2 -18.95 -8.03 -14.80
C LEU A 2 -19.90 -7.11 -14.03
N GLY A 3 -20.42 -7.59 -12.91
CA GLY A 3 -21.16 -6.74 -11.98
C GLY A 3 -20.25 -5.58 -11.60
N PHE A 4 -20.70 -4.35 -11.85
CA PHE A 4 -20.07 -3.13 -11.35
C PHE A 4 -20.01 -3.23 -9.82
N ARG A 5 -18.90 -3.79 -9.30
CA ARG A 5 -18.64 -3.85 -7.86
C ARG A 5 -18.37 -2.41 -7.44
N ARG A 6 -19.42 -1.76 -6.94
CA ARG A 6 -19.38 -0.35 -6.54
C ARG A 6 -18.35 -0.23 -5.41
N LYS A 7 -17.17 0.30 -5.71
CA LYS A 7 -16.13 0.57 -4.69
C LYS A 7 -16.76 1.48 -3.63
N PRO A 8 -16.60 1.17 -2.33
CA PRO A 8 -17.14 2.02 -1.27
C PRO A 8 -16.53 3.42 -1.40
N ARG A 9 -17.37 4.45 -1.25
CA ARG A 9 -16.86 5.83 -1.21
C ARG A 9 -16.00 5.98 0.04
N ILE A 10 -14.73 6.37 -0.14
CA ILE A 10 -13.83 6.64 0.98
C ILE A 10 -14.31 7.87 1.75
N THR A 11 -14.36 7.74 3.08
CA THR A 11 -14.68 8.79 4.04
C THR A 11 -13.66 8.76 5.16
N ASP A 12 -13.53 9.85 5.93
CA ASP A 12 -12.63 9.89 7.09
C ASP A 12 -12.94 8.78 8.11
N ALA A 13 -14.21 8.45 8.32
CA ALA A 13 -14.62 7.38 9.23
C ALA A 13 -14.17 6.00 8.72
N LEU A 14 -14.36 5.71 7.42
CA LEU A 14 -13.88 4.46 6.84
C LEU A 14 -12.36 4.36 6.90
N TYR A 15 -11.68 5.45 6.56
CA TYR A 15 -10.24 5.56 6.64
C TYR A 15 -9.72 5.30 8.07
N GLY A 16 -10.29 5.98 9.08
CA GLY A 16 -9.90 5.82 10.48
C GLY A 16 -10.11 4.39 10.99
N ASN A 17 -11.20 3.74 10.58
CA ASN A 17 -11.45 2.34 10.91
C ASN A 17 -10.40 1.41 10.29
N LEU A 18 -10.05 1.60 9.01
CA LEU A 18 -9.00 0.81 8.35
C LEU A 18 -7.66 0.97 9.06
N MET A 19 -7.26 2.21 9.34
CA MET A 19 -6.00 2.51 10.04
C MET A 19 -5.93 1.85 11.43
N THR A 20 -7.04 1.84 12.17
CA THR A 20 -7.08 1.27 13.52
C THR A 20 -7.12 -0.26 13.50
N SER A 21 -7.98 -0.85 12.66
CA SER A 21 -8.12 -2.30 12.54
C SER A 21 -6.85 -2.96 12.02
N PHE A 22 -6.27 -2.42 10.95
CA PHE A 22 -5.00 -2.93 10.43
C PHE A 22 -3.82 -2.60 11.35
N GLY A 23 -3.80 -1.39 11.93
CA GLY A 23 -2.75 -1.01 12.89
C GLY A 23 -2.60 -2.02 14.01
N ARG A 24 -3.71 -2.41 14.64
CA ARG A 24 -3.69 -3.41 15.72
C ARG A 24 -3.19 -4.77 15.25
N THR A 25 -3.61 -5.25 14.08
CA THR A 25 -3.25 -6.59 13.62
C THR A 25 -1.81 -6.65 13.10
N VAL A 26 -1.41 -5.68 12.28
CA VAL A 26 -0.06 -5.64 11.68
C VAL A 26 1.00 -5.48 12.76
N ASP A 27 0.75 -4.64 13.78
CA ASP A 27 1.75 -4.38 14.82
C ASP A 27 1.92 -5.52 15.83
N LEU A 28 0.92 -6.40 15.97
CA LEU A 28 0.95 -7.51 16.93
C LEU A 28 1.62 -8.77 16.37
N ASP A 29 1.70 -8.91 15.05
CA ASP A 29 2.28 -10.08 14.41
C ASP A 29 3.68 -9.78 13.83
N PRO A 30 4.77 -10.35 14.39
CA PRO A 30 6.12 -10.19 13.86
C PRO A 30 6.31 -10.70 12.42
N PHE A 31 5.56 -11.73 12.01
CA PHE A 31 5.63 -12.29 10.66
C PHE A 31 4.97 -11.37 9.63
N VAL A 32 4.09 -10.46 10.06
CA VAL A 32 3.48 -9.44 9.20
C VAL A 32 4.27 -8.12 9.27
N SER A 33 4.54 -7.63 10.48
CA SER A 33 5.18 -6.32 10.69
C SER A 33 6.57 -6.19 10.09
N GLY A 34 7.39 -7.25 10.16
CA GLY A 34 8.75 -7.25 9.59
C GLY A 34 8.75 -7.09 8.07
N PRO A 35 8.14 -8.01 7.31
CA PRO A 35 8.01 -7.89 5.85
C PRO A 35 7.29 -6.60 5.42
N ALA A 36 6.25 -6.19 6.16
CA ALA A 36 5.54 -4.95 5.87
C ALA A 36 6.43 -3.71 6.01
N ALA A 37 7.28 -3.66 7.04
CA ALA A 37 8.22 -2.57 7.24
C ALA A 37 9.29 -2.55 6.13
N ALA A 38 9.82 -3.71 5.74
CA ALA A 38 10.80 -3.80 4.67
C ALA A 38 10.24 -3.32 3.33
N LEU A 39 9.02 -3.73 2.98
CA LEU A 39 8.36 -3.30 1.74
C LEU A 39 8.03 -1.80 1.76
N ALA A 40 7.50 -1.29 2.87
CA ALA A 40 7.21 0.13 3.02
C ALA A 40 8.49 0.99 2.93
N GLY A 41 9.58 0.54 3.55
CA GLY A 41 10.90 1.19 3.48
C GLY A 41 11.40 1.28 2.05
N ARG A 42 11.37 0.16 1.31
CA ARG A 42 11.74 0.14 -0.11
C ARG A 42 10.97 1.17 -0.93
N VAL A 43 9.65 1.28 -0.76
CA VAL A 43 8.83 2.26 -1.49
C VAL A 43 9.13 3.69 -1.08
N ALA A 44 9.39 3.93 0.21
CA ALA A 44 9.76 5.24 0.71
C ALA A 44 11.11 5.70 0.14
N ASP A 45 12.08 4.78 0.04
CA ASP A 45 13.41 5.04 -0.53
C ASP A 45 13.36 5.35 -2.04
N GLU A 46 12.35 4.85 -2.77
CA GLU A 46 12.16 5.18 -4.19
C GLU A 46 11.77 6.67 -4.38
N GLN A 47 11.12 7.31 -3.39
CA GLN A 47 10.56 8.67 -3.51
C GLN A 47 10.68 9.49 -2.20
N PRO A 48 11.90 9.73 -1.68
CA PRO A 48 12.09 10.33 -0.34
C PRO A 48 11.55 11.76 -0.21
N LEU A 49 11.56 12.54 -1.30
CA LEU A 49 11.01 13.90 -1.30
C LEU A 49 9.48 13.89 -1.10
N LEU A 50 8.79 12.96 -1.77
CA LEU A 50 7.34 12.84 -1.67
C LEU A 50 6.91 12.37 -0.28
N VAL A 51 7.69 11.45 0.31
CA VAL A 51 7.53 11.01 1.70
C VAL A 51 7.65 12.19 2.65
N SER A 52 8.70 13.01 2.49
CA SER A 52 8.93 14.20 3.32
C SER A 52 7.80 15.23 3.20
N GLU A 53 7.27 15.44 1.99
CA GLU A 53 6.13 16.35 1.78
C GLU A 53 4.87 15.89 2.52
N ILE A 54 4.56 14.59 2.47
CA ILE A 54 3.41 14.00 3.17
C ILE A 54 3.60 14.10 4.69
N ASP A 55 4.79 13.78 5.19
CA ASP A 55 5.11 13.86 6.62
C ASP A 55 4.99 15.29 7.15
N ARG A 56 5.47 16.29 6.39
CA ARG A 56 5.32 17.70 6.75
C ARG A 56 3.86 18.13 6.83
N ALA A 57 2.98 17.56 6.01
CA ALA A 57 1.55 17.90 5.99
C ALA A 57 0.74 17.17 7.08
N LEU A 58 1.31 16.12 7.69
CA LEU A 58 0.69 15.34 8.77
C LEU A 58 1.55 15.41 10.04
N TYR A 59 2.43 14.43 10.22
CA TYR A 59 3.44 14.33 11.27
C TYR A 59 4.61 13.48 10.77
N GLU A 60 5.78 13.66 11.38
CA GLU A 60 6.99 12.91 11.01
C GLU A 60 6.78 11.39 11.13
N GLY A 61 7.14 10.65 10.09
CA GLY A 61 6.97 9.19 10.04
C GLY A 61 5.55 8.73 9.69
N SER A 62 4.62 9.65 9.42
CA SER A 62 3.25 9.30 9.03
C SER A 62 3.22 8.48 7.73
N CYS A 63 3.92 8.91 6.69
CA CYS A 63 3.88 8.31 5.37
C CYS A 63 4.33 6.85 5.43
N ILE A 64 5.48 6.59 6.05
CA ILE A 64 6.00 5.23 6.21
C ILE A 64 5.07 4.36 7.06
N TYR A 65 4.45 4.91 8.09
CA TYR A 65 3.49 4.18 8.92
C TYR A 65 2.28 3.70 8.11
N HIS A 66 1.67 4.58 7.30
CA HIS A 66 0.52 4.23 6.46
C HIS A 66 0.89 3.19 5.40
N LEU A 67 2.06 3.34 4.76
CA LEU A 67 2.57 2.37 3.79
C LEU A 67 2.83 1.00 4.45
N ARG A 68 3.35 0.97 5.67
CA ARG A 68 3.54 -0.26 6.44
C ARG A 68 2.22 -0.97 6.72
N LEU A 69 1.17 -0.24 7.10
CA LEU A 69 -0.14 -0.87 7.32
C LEU A 69 -0.73 -1.43 6.03
N LEU A 70 -0.56 -0.73 4.90
CA LEU A 70 -0.98 -1.24 3.60
C LEU A 70 -0.21 -2.51 3.20
N ALA A 71 1.10 -2.52 3.41
CA ALA A 71 1.92 -3.71 3.16
C ALA A 71 1.46 -4.89 4.02
N GLY A 72 1.17 -4.67 5.30
CA GLY A 72 0.63 -5.71 6.17
C GLY A 72 -0.75 -6.21 5.71
N ALA A 73 -1.61 -5.33 5.18
CA ALA A 73 -2.88 -5.74 4.59
C ALA A 73 -2.70 -6.64 3.35
N TRP A 74 -1.69 -6.39 2.53
CA TRP A 74 -1.34 -7.27 1.41
C TRP A 74 -0.76 -8.61 1.85
N VAL A 75 0.14 -8.62 2.84
CA VAL A 75 0.68 -9.88 3.42
C VAL A 75 -0.46 -10.75 3.94
N MET A 76 -1.34 -10.18 4.77
CA MET A 76 -2.50 -10.92 5.28
C MET A 76 -3.47 -11.36 4.18
N ALA A 77 -3.57 -10.61 3.08
CA ALA A 77 -4.40 -11.01 1.95
C ALA A 77 -3.81 -12.20 1.18
N ASP A 78 -2.49 -12.25 1.04
CA ASP A 78 -1.77 -13.36 0.38
C ASP A 78 -1.88 -14.66 1.20
N GLU A 79 -1.81 -14.54 2.53
CA GLU A 79 -2.00 -15.65 3.46
C GLU A 79 -3.46 -16.11 3.58
N GLY A 80 -4.41 -15.40 2.96
CA GLY A 80 -5.84 -15.70 3.04
C GLY A 80 -6.52 -15.27 4.35
N ASN A 81 -5.83 -14.54 5.22
CA ASN A 81 -6.34 -14.02 6.49
C ASN A 81 -7.36 -12.88 6.29
N VAL A 82 -7.25 -12.12 5.19
CA VAL A 82 -8.24 -11.11 4.79
C VAL A 82 -8.56 -11.21 3.30
N PRO A 83 -9.77 -10.80 2.85
CA PRO A 83 -10.05 -10.72 1.42
C PRO A 83 -9.13 -9.73 0.71
N ARG A 84 -8.63 -10.09 -0.47
CA ARG A 84 -7.84 -9.20 -1.34
C ARG A 84 -8.50 -7.84 -1.60
N ALA A 85 -9.83 -7.84 -1.75
CA ALA A 85 -10.61 -6.61 -1.93
C ALA A 85 -10.47 -5.63 -0.75
N THR A 86 -10.14 -6.12 0.45
CA THR A 86 -9.88 -5.26 1.62
C THR A 86 -8.56 -4.52 1.47
N ALA A 87 -7.50 -5.19 0.99
CA ALA A 87 -6.22 -4.54 0.71
C ALA A 87 -6.36 -3.49 -0.41
N GLU A 88 -7.13 -3.79 -1.47
CA GLU A 88 -7.45 -2.85 -2.54
C GLU A 88 -8.23 -1.62 -2.03
N VAL A 89 -9.21 -1.81 -1.14
CA VAL A 89 -9.93 -0.67 -0.53
C VAL A 89 -8.99 0.17 0.34
N PHE A 90 -8.04 -0.46 1.04
CA PHE A 90 -7.09 0.25 1.87
C PHE A 90 -6.08 1.05 1.04
N GLU A 91 -5.61 0.49 -0.07
CA GLU A 91 -4.79 1.20 -1.05
C GLU A 91 -5.47 2.49 -1.52
N GLU A 92 -6.73 2.39 -1.95
CA GLU A 92 -7.54 3.54 -2.39
C GLU A 92 -7.76 4.55 -1.27
N ALA A 93 -7.93 4.08 -0.03
CA ALA A 93 -8.12 4.95 1.13
C ALA A 93 -6.86 5.79 1.43
N ILE A 94 -5.68 5.18 1.35
CA ILE A 94 -4.40 5.89 1.52
C ILE A 94 -4.14 6.81 0.32
N ALA A 95 -4.45 6.37 -0.91
CA ALA A 95 -4.29 7.19 -2.10
C ALA A 95 -5.18 8.45 -2.05
N TRP A 96 -6.43 8.28 -1.61
CA TRP A 96 -7.37 9.37 -1.35
C TRP A 96 -6.83 10.33 -0.29
N ARG A 97 -6.23 9.80 0.80
CA ARG A 97 -5.66 10.64 1.86
C ARG A 97 -4.44 11.43 1.38
N PHE A 98 -3.53 10.80 0.64
CA PHE A 98 -2.26 11.40 0.23
C PHE A 98 -2.40 12.37 -0.95
N GLY A 99 -3.36 12.13 -1.84
CA GLY A 99 -3.62 12.95 -3.03
C GLY A 99 -3.65 14.47 -2.78
N PRO A 100 -4.41 14.98 -1.78
CA PRO A 100 -4.45 16.41 -1.47
C PRO A 100 -3.23 16.92 -0.68
N LEU A 101 -2.42 16.06 -0.09
CA LEU A 101 -1.29 16.46 0.78
C LEU A 101 -0.02 16.76 -0.02
N ALA A 102 0.23 15.98 -1.08
CA ALA A 102 1.39 16.14 -1.94
C ALA A 102 1.05 15.77 -3.38
N ARG A 103 1.58 16.52 -4.35
CA ARG A 103 1.28 16.26 -5.76
C ARG A 103 1.86 14.90 -6.17
N GLY A 104 0.98 13.97 -6.52
CA GLY A 104 1.37 12.60 -6.84
C GLY A 104 1.48 11.68 -5.63
N GLY A 105 1.10 12.12 -4.43
CA GLY A 105 1.13 11.33 -3.19
C GLY A 105 0.38 10.00 -3.29
N GLY A 106 -0.70 9.95 -4.08
CA GLY A 106 -1.43 8.71 -4.36
C GLY A 106 -0.61 7.62 -5.06
N ARG A 107 0.54 7.94 -5.67
CA ARG A 107 1.40 6.94 -6.34
C ARG A 107 2.10 6.01 -5.36
N LEU A 108 2.39 6.44 -4.14
CA LEU A 108 3.07 5.61 -3.14
C LEU A 108 2.29 4.34 -2.76
N PRO A 109 0.99 4.42 -2.36
CA PRO A 109 0.22 3.22 -2.06
C PRO A 109 -0.02 2.32 -3.28
N HIS A 110 -0.18 2.89 -4.48
CA HIS A 110 -0.26 2.11 -5.72
C HIS A 110 1.03 1.33 -5.98
N ARG A 111 2.17 2.01 -5.89
CA ARG A 111 3.50 1.41 -6.08
C ARG A 111 3.75 0.28 -5.08
N LEU A 112 3.38 0.50 -3.81
CA LEU A 112 3.48 -0.54 -2.79
C LEU A 112 2.65 -1.76 -3.15
N SER A 113 1.42 -1.55 -3.62
CA SER A 113 0.48 -2.62 -3.98
C SER A 113 0.93 -3.39 -5.22
N GLU A 114 1.56 -2.72 -6.20
CA GLU A 114 2.21 -3.39 -7.35
C GLU A 114 3.34 -4.32 -6.89
N LEU A 115 4.22 -3.84 -6.01
CA LEU A 115 5.33 -4.63 -5.49
C LEU A 115 4.81 -5.81 -4.64
N ALA A 116 3.83 -5.58 -3.78
CA ALA A 116 3.23 -6.62 -2.94
C ALA A 116 2.59 -7.75 -3.77
N ARG A 117 2.07 -7.44 -4.96
CA ARG A 117 1.46 -8.42 -5.88
C ARG A 117 2.47 -9.13 -6.79
N GLY A 118 3.78 -8.87 -6.64
CA GLY A 118 4.81 -9.42 -7.52
C GLY A 118 4.66 -8.96 -8.98
N GLU A 119 4.09 -7.78 -9.22
CA GLU A 119 3.85 -7.26 -10.57
C GLU A 119 5.14 -6.71 -11.21
N PHE A 120 6.18 -6.45 -10.41
CA PHE A 120 7.49 -6.01 -10.91
C PHE A 120 8.42 -7.17 -11.28
N GLU A 121 8.38 -8.30 -10.55
CA GLU A 121 9.21 -9.48 -10.86
C GLU A 121 8.77 -10.19 -12.15
N ARG A 122 7.48 -10.09 -12.50
CA ARG A 122 6.93 -10.69 -13.73
C ARG A 122 7.32 -9.98 -15.02
N GLN A 123 7.84 -8.75 -14.97
CA GLN A 123 8.34 -8.04 -16.16
C GLN A 123 9.81 -8.40 -16.48
N GLY A 124 10.51 -9.11 -15.60
CA GLY A 124 11.90 -9.56 -15.81
C GLY A 124 12.07 -10.92 -16.49
N LEU A 125 10.97 -11.59 -16.89
CA LEU A 125 10.96 -12.94 -17.47
C LEU A 125 10.51 -12.97 -18.94
N HIS A 126 10.83 -11.93 -19.72
CA HIS A 126 10.93 -12.09 -21.17
C HIS A 126 12.40 -12.32 -21.53
N PRO A 127 12.83 -13.57 -21.82
CA PRO A 127 14.06 -13.75 -22.56
C PRO A 127 13.82 -13.08 -23.93
N HIS A 128 14.57 -12.02 -24.21
CA HIS A 128 14.88 -11.69 -25.60
C HIS A 128 15.66 -12.87 -26.16
N GLU A 129 14.94 -13.87 -26.66
CA GLU A 129 15.50 -14.85 -27.57
C GLU A 129 15.94 -14.08 -28.81
N GLY A 130 17.25 -13.97 -28.97
CA GLY A 130 17.85 -13.47 -30.19
C GLY A 130 17.58 -14.41 -31.36
N HIS A 131 17.38 -13.83 -32.52
CA HIS A 131 17.82 -14.33 -33.83
C HIS A 131 18.43 -13.10 -34.50
N GLN A 132 19.76 -13.07 -34.67
CA GLN A 132 20.47 -13.50 -35.89
C GLN A 132 19.95 -12.79 -37.14
#